data_AF-A0A0Q6RY62-F1
#
_entry.id   AF-A0A0Q6RY62-F1
#
_cell.length_a   1.000
_cell.length_b   1.000
_cell.length_c   1.000
_cell.angle_alpha   90.00
_cell.angle_beta   90.00
_cell.angle_gamma   90.00
#
_symmetry.space_group_name_H-M   'P 1'
#
loop_
_entity.id
_entity.type
_entity.pdbx_description
1 polymer ?
#
loop_
_entity_poly.entity_id
_entity_poly.type
_entity_poly.pdbx_seq_one_letter_code
_entity_poly.pdbx_strand_id
1 'polypeptide(L)'
;MARTVSEWLGKTDDHRAPGSVRDRIIARDNRCHLCGLPVEGKKWDLDHVKALINGGENRESNLRPSHRKCHKDKTAQDVAEKAKVAAIRKKHLGITRPAQSIKSAPFQKSEKAAKRVPKPELPRRPLYQENNNG
;
A
#
# COMPACT_ATOMS: atom_id res chain seq x y z
N MET A 1 32.76 -25.59 -22.72
CA MET A 1 32.10 -25.10 -21.48
C MET A 1 31.29 -23.87 -21.82
N ALA A 2 30.02 -23.80 -21.44
CA ALA A 2 29.20 -22.61 -21.67
C ALA A 2 29.74 -21.46 -20.81
N ARG A 3 29.89 -20.27 -21.39
CA ARG A 3 30.34 -19.08 -20.64
C ARG A 3 29.28 -18.73 -19.58
N THR A 4 29.71 -18.28 -18.41
CA THR A 4 28.82 -17.67 -17.42
C THR A 4 28.14 -16.45 -18.04
N VAL A 5 26.81 -16.49 -18.13
CA VAL A 5 26.00 -15.39 -18.68
C VAL A 5 25.65 -14.45 -17.53
N SER A 6 26.01 -13.17 -17.66
CA SER A 6 25.61 -12.13 -16.71
C SER A 6 24.10 -11.92 -16.71
N GLU A 7 23.53 -11.54 -15.57
CA GLU A 7 22.10 -11.19 -15.46
C GLU A 7 21.75 -10.09 -16.47
N TRP A 8 20.59 -10.22 -17.11
CA TRP A 8 20.09 -9.14 -17.93
C TRP A 8 19.53 -7.99 -17.08
N LEU A 9 20.09 -6.80 -17.29
CA LEU A 9 19.62 -5.53 -16.77
C LEU A 9 19.15 -4.67 -17.96
N GLY A 10 17.90 -4.19 -17.90
CA GLY A 10 17.36 -3.28 -18.89
C GLY A 10 18.10 -1.94 -18.87
N LYS A 11 18.45 -1.43 -20.05
CA LYS A 11 19.11 -0.10 -20.17
C LYS A 11 18.19 1.02 -19.70
N THR A 12 16.89 0.85 -19.91
CA THR A 12 15.82 1.77 -19.49
C THR A 12 14.63 0.96 -18.98
N ASP A 13 13.73 1.62 -18.27
CA ASP A 13 12.50 1.03 -17.73
C ASP A 13 11.59 0.44 -18.83
N ASP A 14 11.57 1.07 -20.02
CA ASP A 14 10.79 0.62 -21.17
C ASP A 14 11.51 -0.45 -22.02
N HIS A 15 12.78 -0.74 -21.73
CA HIS A 15 13.55 -1.67 -22.52
C HIS A 15 13.04 -3.10 -22.31
N ARG A 16 12.45 -3.67 -23.36
CA ARG A 16 11.91 -5.03 -23.33
C ARG A 16 13.02 -6.08 -23.22
N ALA A 17 12.78 -7.12 -22.42
CA ALA A 17 13.69 -8.26 -22.32
C ALA A 17 13.82 -8.99 -23.68
N PRO A 18 15.05 -9.24 -24.16
CA PRO A 18 15.31 -9.90 -25.44
C PRO A 18 14.87 -11.38 -25.41
N GLY A 19 14.72 -12.00 -26.58
CA GLY A 19 14.26 -13.38 -26.72
C GLY A 19 15.04 -14.38 -25.86
N SER A 20 16.37 -14.29 -25.86
CA SER A 20 17.23 -15.17 -25.07
C SER A 20 16.98 -15.09 -23.56
N VAL A 21 16.59 -13.93 -23.04
CA VAL A 21 16.23 -13.75 -21.62
C VAL A 21 14.87 -14.37 -21.34
N ARG A 22 13.91 -14.23 -22.27
CA ARG A 22 12.59 -14.87 -22.16
C ARG A 22 12.72 -16.39 -22.11
N ASP A 23 13.57 -16.95 -22.95
CA ASP A 23 13.86 -18.39 -23.01
C ASP A 23 14.48 -18.88 -21.68
N ARG A 24 15.40 -18.11 -21.09
CA ARG A 24 15.95 -18.42 -19.76
C ARG A 24 14.89 -18.35 -18.66
N ILE A 25 14.04 -17.33 -18.68
CA ILE A 25 13.00 -17.15 -17.64
C ILE A 25 11.99 -18.29 -17.71
N ILE A 26 11.52 -18.69 -18.90
CA ILE A 26 10.55 -19.78 -19.03
C ILE A 26 11.18 -21.14 -18.69
N ALA A 27 12.46 -21.34 -19.01
CA ALA A 27 13.20 -22.54 -18.61
C ALA A 27 13.39 -22.61 -17.08
N ARG A 28 13.52 -21.47 -16.41
CA ARG A 28 13.61 -21.36 -14.95
C ARG A 28 12.26 -21.56 -14.26
N ASP A 29 11.21 -20.95 -14.78
CA ASP A 29 9.88 -20.92 -14.19
C ASP A 29 8.83 -21.01 -15.30
N ASN A 30 8.16 -22.15 -15.43
CA ASN A 30 7.12 -22.38 -16.43
C ASN A 30 5.70 -22.18 -15.89
N ARG A 31 5.57 -21.56 -14.71
CA ARG A 31 4.29 -21.32 -14.04
C ARG A 31 4.05 -19.83 -13.89
N CYS A 32 2.78 -19.45 -13.95
CA CYS A 32 2.37 -18.09 -13.67
C CYS A 32 2.63 -17.80 -12.20
N HIS A 33 3.43 -16.79 -11.89
CA HIS A 33 3.78 -16.49 -10.49
C HIS A 33 2.61 -15.93 -9.66
N LEU A 34 1.51 -15.55 -10.31
CA LEU A 34 0.31 -14.99 -9.66
C LEU A 34 -0.72 -16.05 -9.30
N CYS A 35 -0.97 -17.02 -10.18
CA CYS A 35 -1.98 -18.06 -9.98
C CYS A 35 -1.41 -19.46 -9.81
N GLY A 36 -0.10 -19.64 -10.04
CA GLY A 36 0.59 -20.92 -9.93
C GLY A 36 0.27 -21.92 -11.06
N LEU A 37 -0.54 -21.58 -12.05
CA LEU A 37 -0.86 -22.48 -13.17
C LEU A 37 0.20 -22.40 -14.28
N PRO A 38 0.43 -23.49 -15.04
CA PRO A 38 1.38 -23.48 -16.16
C PRO A 38 1.02 -22.41 -17.20
N VAL A 39 2.04 -21.77 -17.76
CA VAL A 39 1.87 -20.77 -18.84
C VAL A 39 2.00 -21.37 -20.24
N GLU A 40 2.53 -22.59 -20.34
CA GLU A 40 2.62 -23.35 -21.58
C GLU A 40 1.23 -23.50 -22.25
N GLY A 41 1.17 -23.26 -23.57
CA GLY A 41 -0.07 -23.32 -24.34
C GLY A 41 -1.04 -22.14 -24.19
N LYS A 42 -0.73 -21.14 -23.35
CA LYS A 42 -1.56 -19.92 -23.19
C LYS A 42 -0.77 -18.66 -23.56
N LYS A 43 -1.47 -17.57 -23.86
CA LYS A 43 -0.84 -16.25 -24.01
C LYS A 43 -0.35 -15.76 -22.65
N TRP A 44 0.96 -15.58 -22.52
CA TRP A 44 1.64 -15.09 -21.33
C TRP A 44 2.52 -13.89 -21.68
N ASP A 45 2.77 -13.04 -20.69
CA ASP A 45 3.72 -11.93 -20.77
C ASP A 45 4.68 -12.01 -19.57
N LEU A 46 5.83 -11.36 -19.69
CA LEU A 46 6.75 -11.18 -18.55
C LEU A 46 6.27 -10.00 -17.71
N ASP A 47 6.10 -10.25 -16.42
CA ASP A 47 5.69 -9.25 -15.44
C ASP A 47 6.80 -9.05 -14.42
N HIS A 48 6.92 -7.82 -13.94
CA HIS A 48 7.83 -7.45 -12.86
C HIS A 48 7.19 -7.84 -11.52
N VAL A 49 7.79 -8.79 -10.80
CA VAL A 49 7.32 -9.26 -9.48
C VAL A 49 7.06 -8.08 -8.55
N LYS A 50 8.03 -7.17 -8.46
CA LYS A 50 7.82 -5.81 -7.95
C LYS A 50 7.67 -4.88 -9.14
N ALA A 51 6.51 -4.25 -9.29
CA ALA A 51 6.26 -3.35 -10.40
C ALA A 51 7.20 -2.13 -10.40
N LEU A 52 7.63 -1.68 -11.58
CA LEU A 52 8.50 -0.50 -11.75
C LEU A 52 7.93 0.73 -11.03
N ILE A 53 6.61 0.90 -11.12
CA ILE A 53 5.86 2.00 -10.52
C ILE A 53 5.95 2.06 -8.98
N ASN A 54 6.21 0.91 -8.36
CA ASN A 54 6.40 0.74 -6.91
C ASN A 54 7.89 0.59 -6.55
N GLY A 55 8.81 0.98 -7.44
CA GLY A 55 10.26 0.92 -7.25
C GLY A 55 10.83 -0.48 -7.47
N GLY A 56 10.27 -1.24 -8.40
CA GLY A 56 10.89 -2.43 -8.97
C GLY A 56 11.94 -2.09 -10.02
N GLU A 57 12.84 -3.03 -10.29
CA GLU A 57 13.90 -2.86 -11.29
C GLU A 57 13.58 -3.65 -12.55
N ASN A 58 13.99 -3.14 -13.71
CA ASN A 58 13.86 -3.84 -14.99
C ASN A 58 15.00 -4.86 -15.18
N ARG A 59 14.98 -5.95 -14.41
CA ARG A 59 16.02 -6.99 -14.41
C ARG A 59 15.44 -8.40 -14.47
N GLU A 60 16.22 -9.35 -14.97
CA GLU A 60 15.82 -10.75 -15.15
C GLU A 60 15.39 -11.46 -13.85
N SER A 61 16.01 -11.13 -12.71
CA SER A 61 15.58 -11.64 -11.41
C SER A 61 14.22 -11.13 -10.96
N ASN A 62 13.81 -9.94 -11.40
CA ASN A 62 12.51 -9.35 -11.10
C ASN A 62 11.44 -9.75 -12.13
N LEU A 63 11.80 -10.38 -13.24
CA LEU A 63 10.86 -10.78 -14.28
C LEU A 63 10.40 -12.24 -14.08
N ARG A 64 9.08 -12.44 -14.09
CA ARG A 64 8.46 -13.77 -14.03
C ARG A 64 7.33 -13.91 -15.05
N PRO A 65 7.04 -15.13 -15.52
CA PRO A 65 5.92 -15.34 -16.43
C PRO A 65 4.60 -15.12 -15.72
N SER A 66 3.63 -14.56 -16.45
CA SER A 66 2.26 -14.37 -15.97
C SER A 66 1.25 -14.51 -17.12
N HIS A 67 0.06 -15.03 -16.82
CA HIS A 67 -1.02 -14.98 -17.80
C HIS A 67 -1.48 -13.53 -17.99
N ARG A 68 -1.89 -13.17 -19.21
CA ARG A 68 -2.39 -11.81 -19.52
C ARG A 68 -3.49 -11.31 -18.59
N LYS A 69 -4.41 -12.19 -18.23
CA LYS A 69 -5.51 -11.86 -17.30
C LYS A 69 -4.97 -11.51 -15.92
N CYS A 70 -4.14 -12.39 -15.35
CA CYS A 70 -3.53 -12.18 -14.03
C CYS A 70 -2.66 -10.92 -14.01
N HIS A 71 -1.90 -10.69 -15.09
CA HIS A 71 -1.07 -9.48 -15.24
C HIS A 71 -1.90 -8.19 -15.19
N LYS A 72 -3.07 -8.17 -15.85
CA LYS A 72 -3.99 -7.03 -15.82
C LYS A 72 -4.52 -6.76 -14.41
N ASP A 73 -4.90 -7.82 -13.70
CA ASP A 73 -5.43 -7.72 -12.33
C ASP A 73 -4.35 -7.19 -11.38
N LYS A 74 -3.12 -7.71 -11.47
CA LYS A 74 -1.96 -7.20 -10.73
C LYS A 74 -1.66 -5.74 -11.07
N THR A 75 -1.65 -5.37 -12.35
CA THR A 75 -1.41 -3.98 -12.77
C THR A 75 -2.39 -3.01 -12.10
N ALA A 76 -3.67 -3.40 -11.98
CA ALA A 76 -4.67 -2.58 -11.30
C ALA A 76 -4.39 -2.43 -9.80
N GLN A 77 -3.93 -3.50 -9.15
CA GLN A 77 -3.51 -3.47 -7.74
C GLN A 77 -2.27 -2.60 -7.53
N ASP A 78 -1.25 -2.74 -8.38
CA ASP A 78 0.00 -1.96 -8.32
C ASP A 78 -0.28 -0.45 -8.45
N VAL A 79 -1.18 -0.07 -9.37
CA VAL A 79 -1.61 1.34 -9.55
C VAL A 79 -2.37 1.84 -8.33
N ALA A 80 -3.27 1.03 -7.75
CA ALA A 80 -4.00 1.38 -6.54
C ALA A 80 -3.05 1.58 -5.34
N GLU A 81 -2.03 0.72 -5.21
CA GLU A 81 -0.99 0.84 -4.19
C GLU A 81 -0.20 2.14 -4.35
N LYS A 82 0.29 2.46 -5.56
CA LYS A 82 0.95 3.75 -5.82
C LYS A 82 0.07 4.92 -5.40
N ALA A 83 -1.20 4.91 -5.79
CA ALA A 83 -2.12 6.00 -5.47
C ALA A 83 -2.26 6.18 -3.96
N LYS A 84 -2.36 5.07 -3.21
CA LYS A 84 -2.41 5.08 -1.74
C LYS A 84 -1.11 5.62 -1.14
N VAL A 85 0.05 5.13 -1.56
CA VAL A 85 1.36 5.59 -1.07
C VAL A 85 1.55 7.08 -1.34
N ALA A 86 1.19 7.54 -2.55
CA ALA A 86 1.24 8.96 -2.90
C ALA A 86 0.30 9.80 -2.05
N ALA A 87 -0.93 9.33 -1.76
CA ALA A 87 -1.87 10.02 -0.90
C ALA A 87 -1.36 10.15 0.55
N ILE A 88 -0.78 9.07 1.10
CA ILE A 88 -0.16 9.07 2.43
C ILE A 88 1.01 10.06 2.46
N ARG A 89 1.91 10.01 1.48
CA ARG A 89 3.03 10.94 1.36
C ARG A 89 2.56 12.40 1.31
N LYS A 90 1.54 12.70 0.51
CA LYS A 90 0.96 14.06 0.40
C LYS A 90 0.38 14.56 1.73
N LYS A 91 -0.24 13.68 2.53
CA LYS A 91 -0.73 14.02 3.88
C LYS A 91 0.43 14.32 4.83
N HIS A 92 1.46 13.47 4.85
CA HIS A 92 2.65 13.70 5.70
C HIS A 92 3.41 14.98 5.34
N LEU A 93 3.44 15.35 4.06
CA LEU A 93 4.07 16.59 3.59
C LEU A 93 3.19 17.83 3.77
N GLY A 94 1.95 17.70 4.29
CA GLY A 94 1.02 18.83 4.45
C GLY A 94 0.48 19.40 3.15
N ILE A 95 0.71 18.74 2.00
CA ILE A 95 0.19 19.18 0.69
C ILE A 95 -1.34 19.02 0.63
N THR A 96 -1.86 17.97 1.26
CA THR A 96 -3.30 17.74 1.33
C THR A 96 -3.93 18.59 2.42
N ARG A 97 -4.87 19.46 2.03
CA ARG A 97 -5.65 20.29 2.96
C ARG A 97 -6.35 19.42 4.02
N PRO A 98 -6.30 19.78 5.31
CA PRO A 98 -6.99 19.04 6.35
C PRO A 98 -8.50 19.04 6.10
N ALA A 99 -9.16 17.95 6.50
CA ALA A 99 -10.61 17.87 6.47
C ALA A 99 -11.20 18.97 7.36
N GLN A 100 -12.13 19.76 6.82
CA GLN A 100 -12.84 20.76 7.60
C GLN A 100 -13.93 20.07 8.43
N SER A 101 -14.12 20.53 9.66
CA SER A 101 -15.26 20.12 10.47
C SER A 101 -16.56 20.46 9.73
N ILE A 102 -17.45 19.49 9.59
CA ILE A 102 -18.78 19.70 9.03
C ILE A 102 -19.52 20.69 9.95
N LYS A 103 -19.88 21.86 9.44
CA LYS A 103 -20.73 22.83 10.15
C LYS A 103 -22.19 22.37 10.06
N SER A 104 -22.53 21.24 10.67
CA SER A 104 -23.92 20.79 10.78
C SER A 104 -24.58 21.41 12.02
N ALA A 105 -25.91 21.53 11.99
CA ALA A 105 -26.68 21.90 13.17
C ALA A 105 -26.38 20.91 14.33
N PRO A 106 -26.25 21.40 15.57
CA PRO A 106 -26.09 20.51 16.72
C PRO A 106 -27.30 19.57 16.82
N PHE A 107 -27.07 18.37 17.37
CA PHE A 107 -28.16 17.45 17.68
C PHE A 107 -29.19 18.15 18.57
N GLN A 108 -30.47 17.95 18.27
CA GLN A 108 -31.58 18.47 19.08
C GLN A 108 -31.39 18.00 20.53
N LYS A 109 -31.42 18.93 21.49
CA LYS A 109 -31.36 18.57 22.91
C LYS A 109 -32.63 17.79 23.27
N SER A 110 -32.48 16.61 23.87
CA SER A 110 -33.63 15.89 24.43
C SER A 110 -34.24 16.67 25.60
N GLU A 111 -35.54 16.52 25.83
CA GLU A 111 -36.22 17.17 26.97
C GLU A 111 -35.55 16.85 28.31
N LYS A 112 -35.06 15.60 28.46
CA LYS A 112 -34.34 15.15 29.65
C LYS A 112 -33.01 15.90 29.84
N ALA A 113 -32.29 16.17 28.77
CA ALA A 113 -31.06 16.96 28.83
C ALA A 113 -31.35 18.43 29.12
N ALA A 114 -32.45 18.98 28.58
CA ALA A 114 -32.88 20.35 28.85
C ALA A 114 -33.29 20.58 30.32
N LYS A 115 -33.88 19.58 30.96
CA LYS A 115 -34.32 19.62 32.37
C LYS A 115 -33.24 19.20 33.38
N ARG A 116 -32.00 18.94 32.94
CA ARG A 116 -30.92 18.46 33.82
C ARG A 116 -30.42 19.57 34.73
N VAL A 117 -30.63 19.42 36.03
CA VAL A 117 -30.04 20.29 37.06
C VAL A 117 -28.56 19.92 37.23
N PRO A 118 -27.62 20.89 37.20
CA PRO A 118 -26.21 20.62 37.45
C PRO A 118 -26.02 20.09 38.87
N LYS A 119 -25.09 19.13 39.02
CA LYS A 119 -24.75 18.59 40.35
C LYS A 119 -24.03 19.70 41.14
N PRO A 120 -24.37 19.92 42.42
CA PRO A 120 -23.68 20.93 43.23
C PRO A 120 -22.18 20.61 43.29
N GLU A 121 -21.35 21.66 43.21
CA GLU A 121 -19.91 21.50 43.37
C GLU A 121 -19.61 20.96 44.77
N LEU A 122 -18.89 19.85 44.84
CA LEU A 122 -18.38 19.35 46.09
C LEU A 122 -17.29 20.29 46.60
N PRO A 123 -17.18 20.50 47.93
CA PRO A 123 -16.09 21.27 48.49
C PRO A 123 -14.75 20.65 48.05
N ARG A 124 -13.83 21.51 47.63
CA ARG A 124 -12.49 21.10 47.20
C ARG A 124 -11.79 20.50 48.43
N ARG A 125 -11.45 19.21 48.38
CA ARG A 125 -10.67 18.58 49.45
C ARG A 125 -9.24 19.13 49.38
N PRO A 126 -8.71 19.77 50.42
CA PRO A 126 -7.32 20.21 50.43
C PRO A 126 -6.41 18.98 50.35
N LEU A 127 -5.35 19.08 49.55
CA LEU A 127 -4.35 18.00 49.39
C LEU A 127 -3.47 17.82 50.64
N TYR A 128 -3.44 18.82 51.54
CA TYR A 128 -2.64 18.84 52.75
C TYR A 128 -3.54 19.12 53.97
N GLN A 129 -3.37 18.34 55.04
CA GLN A 129 -3.98 18.57 56.34
C GLN A 129 -2.83 18.61 57.37
N GLU A 130 -2.71 19.71 58.10
CA GLU A 130 -1.79 19.80 59.23
C GLU A 130 -2.35 18.98 60.39
N ASN A 131 -1.72 17.85 60.69
CA ASN A 131 -2.03 17.07 61.88
C ASN A 131 -1.49 17.82 63.11
N ASN A 132 -2.34 18.63 63.75
CA ASN A 132 -2.09 19.10 65.11
C ASN A 132 -2.44 17.97 66.10
N ASN A 133 -1.48 17.09 66.35
CA ASN A 133 -1.50 16.22 67.53
C ASN A 133 -0.84 16.98 68.69
N GLY A 134 -1.67 17.43 69.64
CA GLY A 134 -1.26 17.81 70.99
C GLY A 134 -1.43 16.63 71.94
#